data_AF-K4R414-F1
#
_entry.id   AF-K4R414-F1
#
_cell.length_a   1.000
_cell.length_b   1.000
_cell.length_c   1.000
_cell.angle_alpha   90.00
_cell.angle_beta   90.00
_cell.angle_gamma   90.00
#
_symmetry.space_group_name_H-M   'P 1'
#
loop_
_entity.id
_entity.type
_entity.pdbx_description
1 polymer ?
#
loop_
_entity_poly.entity_id
_entity_poly.type
_entity_poly.pdbx_seq_one_letter_code
_entity_poly.pdbx_strand_id
1 'polypeptide(L)'
;MEARAQARYIRVTPMKARRVVDLIRGMDATEAQAVLRFAPQAASVPVGKVLDSAIANAAHNYDHTDADSLFISEAYVDEGPTLKRFRPRAQGRAYRIRKRTSHITVVVSSKEGTR
;
A
#
# COMPACT_ATOMS: atom_id res chain seq x y z
N MET A 1 -13.46 11.86 9.78
CA MET A 1 -14.13 11.01 8.76
C MET A 1 -13.04 10.34 7.94
N GLU A 2 -13.24 9.11 7.47
CA GLU A 2 -12.16 8.29 6.91
C GLU A 2 -12.54 7.73 5.53
N ALA A 3 -11.63 7.83 4.57
CA ALA A 3 -11.75 7.20 3.26
C ALA A 3 -10.69 6.11 3.13
N ARG A 4 -11.11 4.93 2.66
CA ARG A 4 -10.22 3.77 2.49
C ARG A 4 -10.07 3.41 1.01
N ALA A 5 -8.88 2.93 0.66
CA ALA A 5 -8.64 2.22 -0.59
C ALA A 5 -7.87 0.94 -0.32
N GLN A 6 -8.19 -0.10 -1.09
CA GLN A 6 -7.54 -1.39 -0.97
C GLN A 6 -7.23 -1.98 -2.34
N ALA A 7 -5.98 -2.37 -2.56
CA ALA A 7 -5.60 -3.17 -3.71
C ALA A 7 -5.27 -4.60 -3.27
N ARG A 8 -6.00 -5.56 -3.86
CA ARG A 8 -5.91 -6.97 -3.51
C ARG A 8 -5.09 -7.78 -4.52
N TYR A 9 -4.47 -8.85 -4.04
CA TYR A 9 -3.72 -9.82 -4.86
C TYR A 9 -2.52 -9.23 -5.60
N ILE A 10 -1.92 -8.17 -5.05
CA ILE A 10 -0.74 -7.54 -5.64
C ILE A 10 0.43 -8.52 -5.61
N ARG A 11 1.16 -8.63 -6.73
CA ARG A 11 2.30 -9.54 -6.90
C ARG A 11 3.59 -9.00 -6.26
N VAL A 12 3.49 -8.55 -5.01
CA VAL A 12 4.61 -8.08 -4.18
C VAL A 12 4.62 -8.88 -2.89
N THR A 13 5.81 -9.19 -2.37
CA THR A 13 5.94 -9.84 -1.08
C THR A 13 5.54 -8.88 0.04
N PRO A 14 4.69 -9.28 1.00
CA PRO A 14 4.19 -8.38 2.05
C PRO A 14 5.29 -7.60 2.78
N MET A 15 6.41 -8.25 3.13
CA MET A 15 7.54 -7.60 3.80
C MET A 15 8.11 -6.38 3.03
N LYS A 16 8.20 -6.46 1.70
CA LYS A 16 8.72 -5.36 0.88
C LYS A 16 7.73 -4.20 0.79
N ALA A 17 6.43 -4.52 0.72
CA ALA A 17 5.38 -3.52 0.72
C ALA A 17 5.24 -2.84 2.09
N ARG A 18 5.33 -3.60 3.19
CA ARG A 18 5.33 -3.05 4.57
C ARG A 18 6.40 -2.00 4.77
N ARG A 19 7.64 -2.27 4.34
CA ARG A 19 8.73 -1.29 4.43
C ARG A 19 8.41 0.06 3.77
N VAL A 20 7.64 0.06 2.69
CA VAL A 20 7.24 1.30 2.01
C VAL A 20 6.04 1.95 2.70
N VAL A 21 5.07 1.14 3.12
CA VAL A 21 3.88 1.61 3.83
C VAL A 21 4.23 2.22 5.19
N ASP A 22 5.20 1.65 5.90
CA ASP A 22 5.68 2.16 7.17
C ASP A 22 6.38 3.53 7.03
N LEU A 23 6.94 3.86 5.86
CA LEU A 23 7.54 5.17 5.60
C LEU A 23 6.50 6.28 5.52
N ILE A 24 5.32 5.99 4.98
CA ILE A 24 4.28 7.01 4.70
C ILE A 24 3.20 7.08 5.79
N ARG A 25 3.20 6.17 6.76
CA ARG A 25 2.18 6.13 7.80
C ARG A 25 2.26 7.39 8.66
N GLY A 26 1.14 8.09 8.82
CA GLY A 26 1.07 9.34 9.60
C GLY A 26 1.56 10.58 8.87
N MET A 27 2.05 10.46 7.62
CA MET A 27 2.41 11.62 6.80
C MET A 27 1.18 12.27 6.17
N ASP A 28 1.37 13.51 5.73
CA ASP A 28 0.41 14.23 4.92
C ASP A 28 0.29 13.58 3.54
N ALA A 29 -0.92 13.61 2.96
CA ALA A 29 -1.20 12.89 1.73
C ALA A 29 -0.32 13.37 0.56
N THR A 30 -0.08 14.68 0.46
CA THR A 30 0.75 15.29 -0.58
C THR A 30 2.23 15.00 -0.39
N GLU A 31 2.74 15.06 0.85
CA GLU A 31 4.10 14.66 1.17
C GLU A 31 4.33 13.18 0.86
N ALA A 32 3.41 12.31 1.27
CA ALA A 32 3.48 10.89 1.00
C ALA A 32 3.47 10.58 -0.51
N GLN A 33 2.69 11.28 -1.32
CA GLN A 33 2.74 11.15 -2.78
C GLN A 33 4.12 11.50 -3.35
N ALA A 34 4.75 12.58 -2.87
CA ALA A 34 6.09 12.96 -3.29
C ALA A 34 7.13 11.90 -2.90
N VAL A 35 7.09 11.42 -1.65
CA VAL A 35 7.97 10.36 -1.16
C VAL A 35 7.82 9.09 -2.00
N LEU A 36 6.60 8.65 -2.28
CA LEU A 36 6.34 7.44 -3.06
C LEU A 36 6.77 7.58 -4.53
N ARG A 37 6.65 8.78 -5.11
CA ARG A 37 7.07 9.05 -6.50
C ARG A 37 8.58 8.88 -6.69
N PHE A 38 9.38 9.27 -5.70
CA PHE A 38 10.84 9.22 -5.78
C PHE A 38 11.47 8.05 -5.00
N ALA A 39 10.68 7.26 -4.28
CA ALA A 39 11.18 6.09 -3.56
C ALA A 39 11.72 5.04 -4.56
N PRO A 40 12.95 4.51 -4.35
CA PRO A 40 13.58 3.54 -5.26
C PRO A 40 12.98 2.13 -5.18
N GLN A 41 12.10 1.88 -4.20
CA GLN A 41 11.52 0.56 -3.98
C GLN A 41 10.41 0.29 -4.99
N ALA A 42 10.46 -0.82 -5.72
CA ALA A 42 9.40 -1.18 -6.69
C ALA A 42 7.99 -1.29 -6.07
N ALA A 43 7.90 -1.48 -4.75
CA ALA A 43 6.64 -1.48 -4.01
C ALA A 43 6.01 -0.08 -3.85
N SER A 44 6.73 1.01 -4.14
CA SER A 44 6.20 2.38 -4.10
C SER A 44 5.12 2.62 -5.15
N VAL A 45 5.30 2.06 -6.36
CA VAL A 45 4.34 2.22 -7.46
C VAL A 45 2.94 1.71 -7.10
N PRO A 46 2.74 0.46 -6.63
CA PRO A 46 1.42 0.00 -6.22
C PRO A 46 0.89 0.73 -4.99
N VAL A 47 1.74 1.13 -4.04
CA VAL A 47 1.30 1.88 -2.85
C VAL A 47 0.82 3.29 -3.23
N GLY A 48 1.54 3.99 -4.11
CA GLY A 48 1.16 5.30 -4.63
C GLY A 48 -0.19 5.27 -5.33
N LYS A 49 -0.44 4.26 -6.19
CA LYS A 49 -1.75 4.10 -6.83
C LYS A 49 -2.89 3.88 -5.83
N VAL A 50 -2.64 3.18 -4.72
CA VAL A 50 -3.65 2.98 -3.66
C VAL A 50 -3.89 4.27 -2.91
N LEU A 51 -2.85 5.06 -2.62
CA LEU A 51 -2.96 6.37 -2.00
C LEU A 51 -3.76 7.34 -2.89
N ASP A 52 -3.44 7.41 -4.18
CA ASP A 52 -4.17 8.24 -5.15
C ASP A 52 -5.65 7.86 -5.21
N SER A 53 -5.94 6.55 -5.16
CA SER A 53 -7.32 6.05 -5.08
C SER A 53 -8.00 6.41 -3.76
N ALA A 54 -7.28 6.43 -2.64
CA ALA A 54 -7.83 6.81 -1.34
C ALA A 54 -8.18 8.31 -1.30
N ILE A 55 -7.31 9.16 -1.85
CA ILE A 55 -7.55 10.61 -1.99
C ILE A 55 -8.74 10.86 -2.91
N ALA A 56 -8.82 10.16 -4.05
CA ALA A 56 -9.97 10.27 -4.95
C ALA A 56 -11.28 9.84 -4.27
N ASN A 57 -11.25 8.77 -3.47
CA ASN A 57 -12.41 8.33 -2.68
C ASN A 57 -12.81 9.38 -1.63
N ALA A 58 -11.84 10.05 -1.00
CA ALA A 58 -12.07 11.14 -0.05
C ALA A 58 -12.78 12.32 -0.73
N ALA A 59 -12.28 12.73 -1.90
CA ALA A 59 -12.82 13.85 -2.66
C ALA A 59 -14.25 13.57 -3.18
N HIS A 60 -14.49 12.39 -3.74
CA HIS A 60 -15.76 12.10 -4.40
C HIS A 60 -16.90 11.72 -3.44
N ASN A 61 -16.59 11.00 -2.36
CA ASN A 61 -17.65 10.43 -1.50
C ASN A 61 -17.90 11.24 -0.22
N TYR A 62 -17.02 12.17 0.14
CA TYR A 62 -17.07 12.90 1.41
C TYR A 62 -16.89 14.42 1.23
N ASP A 63 -17.05 14.94 0.00
CA ASP A 63 -16.96 16.35 -0.38
C ASP A 63 -15.70 17.08 0.13
N HIS A 64 -14.62 16.33 0.37
CA HIS A 64 -13.34 16.86 0.87
C HIS A 64 -12.40 17.07 -0.32
N THR A 65 -12.53 18.24 -0.95
CA THR A 65 -11.80 18.58 -2.19
C THR A 65 -10.32 18.86 -1.94
N ASP A 66 -9.94 19.28 -0.73
CA ASP A 66 -8.58 19.68 -0.42
C ASP A 66 -7.70 18.48 -0.03
N ALA A 67 -6.87 18.04 -0.97
CA ALA A 67 -5.90 16.97 -0.73
C ALA A 67 -4.86 17.34 0.35
N ASP A 68 -4.64 18.63 0.60
CA ASP A 68 -3.68 19.14 1.58
C ASP A 68 -4.15 19.01 3.03
N SER A 69 -5.46 18.87 3.28
CA SER A 69 -6.01 18.66 4.63
C SER A 69 -6.02 17.18 5.05
N LEU A 70 -5.73 16.28 4.10
CA LEU A 70 -5.74 14.83 4.30
C LEU A 70 -4.38 14.34 4.80
N PHE A 71 -4.43 13.42 5.76
CA PHE A 71 -3.27 12.68 6.23
C PHE A 71 -3.58 11.18 6.23
N ILE A 72 -2.54 10.37 6.21
CA ILE A 72 -2.66 8.91 6.25
C ILE A 72 -2.86 8.47 7.71
N SER A 73 -4.10 8.13 8.08
CA SER A 73 -4.42 7.67 9.44
C SER A 73 -3.90 6.26 9.67
N GLU A 74 -4.20 5.35 8.75
CA GLU A 74 -3.79 3.95 8.81
C GLU A 74 -3.27 3.48 7.47
N ALA A 75 -2.17 2.73 7.50
CA ALA A 75 -1.68 2.05 6.31
C ALA A 75 -1.02 0.74 6.72
N TYR A 76 -1.50 -0.36 6.16
CA TYR A 76 -1.05 -1.70 6.51
C TYR A 76 -1.12 -2.66 5.31
N VAL A 77 -0.41 -3.77 5.45
CA VAL A 77 -0.29 -4.78 4.39
C VAL A 77 -0.46 -6.17 4.95
N ASP A 78 -1.46 -6.86 4.42
CA ASP A 78 -1.76 -8.25 4.74
C ASP A 78 -1.16 -9.21 3.71
N GLU A 79 -0.92 -10.43 4.16
CA GLU A 79 -0.50 -11.50 3.27
C GLU A 79 -1.70 -12.05 2.49
N GLY A 80 -1.55 -12.09 1.16
CA GLY A 80 -2.52 -12.72 0.28
C GLY A 80 -2.17 -14.19 -0.04
N PRO A 81 -2.95 -14.84 -0.92
CA PRO A 81 -2.68 -16.21 -1.32
C PRO A 81 -1.28 -16.37 -1.91
N THR A 82 -0.56 -17.38 -1.44
CA THR A 82 0.80 -17.69 -1.90
C THR A 82 0.77 -18.75 -2.99
N LEU A 83 1.26 -18.39 -4.17
CA LEU A 83 1.46 -19.36 -5.25
C LEU A 83 2.69 -20.22 -4.97
N LYS A 84 2.49 -21.54 -4.90
CA LYS A 84 3.55 -22.53 -4.72
C LYS A 84 4.10 -22.91 -6.11
N ARG A 85 5.42 -22.81 -6.30
CA ARG A 85 6.12 -23.25 -7.51
C ARG A 85 7.28 -24.16 -7.10
N PHE A 86 7.65 -25.10 -7.95
CA PHE A 86 8.84 -25.92 -7.72
C PHE A 86 10.04 -25.32 -8.48
N ARG A 87 11.24 -25.59 -7.98
CA ARG A 87 12.50 -25.30 -8.66
C ARG A 87 13.33 -26.58 -8.67
N PRO A 88 13.75 -27.07 -9.84
CA PRO A 88 14.65 -28.22 -9.90
C PRO A 88 15.99 -27.87 -9.25
N ARG A 89 16.60 -28.85 -8.59
CA ARG A 89 17.90 -28.76 -7.91
C ARG A 89 18.74 -30.00 -8.24
N ALA A 90 20.02 -29.95 -7.87
CA ALA A 90 20.96 -31.04 -8.08
C ALA A 90 20.45 -32.37 -7.50
N GLN A 91 20.89 -33.48 -8.10
CA GLN A 91 20.58 -34.85 -7.66
C GLN A 91 19.07 -35.15 -7.63
N GLY A 92 18.30 -34.69 -8.62
CA GLY A 92 16.87 -34.97 -8.74
C GLY A 92 15.98 -34.32 -7.67
N ARG A 93 16.52 -33.41 -6.86
CA ARG A 93 15.78 -32.74 -5.78
C ARG A 93 14.91 -31.62 -6.33
N ALA A 94 13.81 -31.30 -5.65
CA ALA A 94 12.94 -30.17 -5.98
C ALA A 94 12.68 -29.31 -4.74
N TYR A 95 12.96 -28.00 -4.82
CA TYR A 95 12.69 -27.06 -3.74
C TYR A 95 11.47 -26.19 -4.05
N ARG A 96 10.76 -25.77 -3.01
CA ARG A 96 9.56 -24.93 -3.15
C ARG A 96 9.94 -23.44 -3.20
N ILE A 97 9.49 -22.74 -4.23
CA ILE A 97 9.44 -21.28 -4.27
C ILE A 97 8.04 -20.81 -3.88
N ARG A 98 7.96 -19.84 -2.97
CA ARG A 98 6.72 -19.14 -2.61
C ARG A 98 6.65 -17.80 -3.35
N LYS A 99 5.74 -17.70 -4.31
CA LYS A 99 5.41 -16.44 -5.01
C LYS A 99 4.23 -15.78 -4.29
N ARG A 100 4.54 -15.15 -3.16
CA ARG A 100 3.57 -14.49 -2.26
C ARG A 100 2.87 -13.33 -2.96
N THR A 101 1.67 -13.02 -2.50
CA THR A 101 0.93 -11.82 -2.86
C THR A 101 0.61 -11.02 -1.61
N SER A 102 0.18 -9.78 -1.79
CA SER A 102 -0.21 -8.90 -0.68
C SER A 102 -1.52 -8.18 -0.96
N HIS A 103 -2.19 -7.80 0.12
CA HIS A 103 -3.30 -6.85 0.12
C HIS A 103 -2.81 -5.57 0.78
N ILE A 104 -2.83 -4.46 0.05
CA ILE A 104 -2.38 -3.16 0.55
C ILE A 104 -3.62 -2.34 0.85
N THR A 105 -3.72 -1.84 2.08
CA THR A 105 -4.80 -0.96 2.52
C THR A 105 -4.20 0.37 2.96
N VAL A 106 -4.79 1.47 2.49
CA VAL A 106 -4.47 2.83 2.93
C VAL A 106 -5.78 3.51 3.32
N VAL A 107 -5.79 4.14 4.47
CA VAL A 107 -6.88 4.94 5.01
C VAL A 107 -6.38 6.37 5.19
N VAL A 108 -7.14 7.32 4.65
CA VAL A 108 -6.88 8.75 4.78
C VAL A 108 -7.97 9.39 5.62
N SER A 109 -7.60 10.37 6.44
CA SER A 109 -8.52 11.13 7.28
C SER A 109 -8.19 12.62 7.23
N SER A 110 -9.15 13.46 7.61
CA SER A 110 -8.96 14.91 7.70
C SER A 110 -8.41 15.29 9.08
N LYS A 111 -7.41 16.20 9.11
CA LYS A 111 -6.78 16.65 10.37
C LYS A 111 -7.74 17.31 11.36
N GLU A 112 -8.82 17.92 10.88
CA GLU A 112 -9.80 18.65 11.70
C GLU A 112 -10.62 17.76 12.65
N GLY A 113 -10.57 16.43 12.50
CA GLY A 113 -11.30 15.48 13.34
C GLY A 113 -10.66 15.14 14.69
N THR A 114 -9.48 15.69 15.00
CA THR A 114 -8.79 15.41 16.27
C THR A 114 -9.14 16.49 17.30
N ARG A 115 -10.23 16.27 18.03
CA ARG A 115 -10.55 16.97 19.29
C ARG A 115 -10.36 16.04 20.46
#